data_AF-A0A938SL68-F1
#
_entry.id   AF-A0A938SL68-F1
#
_cell.length_a   1.000
_cell.length_b   1.000
_cell.length_c   1.000
_cell.angle_alpha   90.00
_cell.angle_beta   90.00
_cell.angle_gamma   90.00
#
_symmetry.space_group_name_H-M   'P 1'
#
loop_
_entity.id
_entity.type
_entity.pdbx_description
1 polymer ?
#
loop_
_entity_poly.entity_id
_entity_poly.type
_entity_poly.pdbx_seq_one_letter_code
_entity_poly.pdbx_strand_id
1 'polypeptide(L)'
;MQAIIATKEAVYAQQMVVAPMPTSQHLALLRLTPEAASSTVEGVKNLFGMAEKYAGGNVTVETSNVGDAVVTTLTAPPMPQQLAVTCLGDVFVFCTSSDLMTKSLGMLTGGEGKSKFDDPRLAEALKHLPEAEDSVVFFDGKTMFQNLRGFGAFIKEAAAAQGGGDDENIQRLVDVIDIILDDVSILDYEVTVEYTEGNLNRSAAYGKLLAGTEDSTMRKMLESGQPFAKWQAWVPAGALSYSMGTGVNLHVAYERIMSVVKEKFPEANDALAEFERIQEQVGIHLDRDILQSFSGEYASVTLGDQSSVFAVRCENPDRIRELLRRGLEALQQIPQVKMLQLKFAPCKSLDGFEQLTAPMLAMNNIMPVIGARDGWLYIGTTAKAVQSVFDAQAGSTETIETTDAFKRLNLEIDGPVDSISYSNTAEDIRGIAQALRSVGSILPMVMAMAGGNMNQEDLKPIQEVLALLPDIAKIIEKFDFFEATITVNEAGEQPDSYVRRTVTAIRPPANM
;
A
#
# COMPACT_ATOMS: atom_id res chain seq x y z
N MET A 1 0.31 -27.84 5.28
CA MET A 1 -0.75 -27.06 4.59
C MET A 1 -2.14 -27.50 5.05
N GLN A 2 -2.55 -28.78 4.90
CA GLN A 2 -3.86 -29.25 5.40
C GLN A 2 -4.10 -28.98 6.89
N ALA A 3 -3.10 -29.22 7.75
CA ALA A 3 -3.21 -28.90 9.18
C ALA A 3 -3.47 -27.40 9.43
N ILE A 4 -2.82 -26.51 8.68
CA ILE A 4 -3.01 -25.06 8.79
C ILE A 4 -4.41 -24.66 8.33
N ILE A 5 -4.92 -25.27 7.26
CA ILE A 5 -6.30 -25.04 6.78
C ILE A 5 -7.33 -25.50 7.82
N ALA A 6 -7.01 -26.54 8.61
CA ALA A 6 -7.87 -27.06 9.67
C ALA A 6 -7.69 -26.34 11.03
N THR A 7 -6.93 -25.23 11.07
CA THR A 7 -6.75 -24.44 12.29
C THR A 7 -8.09 -23.88 12.76
N LYS A 8 -8.40 -24.04 14.04
CA LYS A 8 -9.65 -23.51 14.61
C LYS A 8 -9.51 -22.07 15.09
N GLU A 9 -8.36 -21.77 15.68
CA GLU A 9 -8.04 -20.47 16.26
C GLU A 9 -6.58 -20.16 15.94
N ALA A 10 -6.32 -18.92 15.55
CA ALA A 10 -4.97 -18.42 15.34
C ALA A 10 -4.80 -17.12 16.12
N VAL A 11 -3.68 -17.00 16.81
CA VAL A 11 -3.24 -15.73 17.40
C VAL A 11 -1.90 -15.39 16.79
N TYR A 12 -1.80 -14.18 16.26
CA TYR A 12 -0.56 -13.61 15.81
C TYR A 12 -0.27 -12.33 16.59
N ALA A 13 0.93 -12.24 17.14
CA ALA A 13 1.41 -11.03 17.78
C ALA A 13 2.77 -10.62 17.20
N GLN A 14 2.94 -9.33 17.03
CA GLN A 14 4.18 -8.73 16.58
C GLN A 14 4.53 -7.59 17.53
N GLN A 15 5.80 -7.51 17.91
CA GLN A 15 6.34 -6.36 18.63
C GLN A 15 7.69 -5.97 18.05
N MET A 16 7.95 -4.66 17.99
CA MET A 16 9.27 -4.14 17.67
C MET A 16 10.06 -3.93 18.97
N VAL A 17 11.29 -4.41 19.04
CA VAL A 17 12.22 -4.21 20.16
C VAL A 17 13.49 -3.58 19.60
N VAL A 18 14.03 -2.56 20.26
CA VAL A 18 15.17 -1.78 19.74
C VAL A 18 16.53 -2.19 20.31
N ALA A 19 16.58 -2.86 21.45
CA ALA A 19 17.83 -3.27 22.09
C ALA A 19 18.15 -4.76 21.84
N PRO A 20 19.41 -5.13 21.51
CA PRO A 20 20.55 -4.28 21.11
C PRO A 20 20.49 -3.84 19.64
N MET A 21 19.58 -4.39 18.85
CA MET A 21 19.28 -3.99 17.48
C MET A 21 17.76 -3.97 17.27
N PRO A 22 17.24 -3.02 16.48
CA PRO A 22 15.86 -3.02 16.03
C PRO A 22 15.48 -4.36 15.39
N THR A 23 14.59 -5.09 16.05
CA THR A 23 14.08 -6.35 15.57
C THR A 23 12.58 -6.39 15.71
N SER A 24 11.94 -6.95 14.68
CA SER A 24 10.57 -7.40 14.80
C SER A 24 10.59 -8.80 15.43
N GLN A 25 9.90 -8.94 16.54
CA GLN A 25 9.64 -10.23 17.17
C GLN A 25 8.22 -10.66 16.83
N HIS A 26 8.07 -11.93 16.46
CA HIS A 26 6.81 -12.49 16.02
C HIS A 26 6.47 -13.69 16.90
N LEU A 27 5.18 -13.84 17.20
CA LEU A 27 4.60 -14.97 17.89
C LEU A 27 3.38 -15.44 17.07
N ALA A 28 3.34 -16.72 16.77
CA ALA A 28 2.19 -17.37 16.17
C ALA A 28 1.75 -18.54 17.05
N LEU A 29 0.48 -18.55 17.43
CA LEU A 29 -0.19 -19.62 18.16
C LEU A 29 -1.28 -20.18 17.26
N LEU A 30 -1.25 -21.48 16.99
CA LEU A 30 -2.26 -22.15 16.18
C LEU A 30 -2.89 -23.27 17.00
N ARG A 31 -4.21 -23.23 17.18
CA ARG A 31 -4.96 -24.34 17.78
C ARG A 31 -5.27 -25.37 16.70
N LEU A 32 -4.58 -26.51 16.79
CA LEU A 32 -4.65 -27.63 15.87
C LEU A 32 -5.21 -28.87 16.59
N THR A 33 -5.21 -30.05 15.96
CA THR A 33 -5.30 -31.29 16.75
C THR A 33 -3.95 -31.58 17.40
N PRO A 34 -3.89 -32.32 18.53
CA PRO A 34 -2.62 -32.67 19.18
C PRO A 34 -1.62 -33.34 18.22
N GLU A 35 -2.10 -34.24 17.35
CA GLU A 35 -1.27 -34.92 16.35
C GLU A 35 -0.75 -33.95 15.30
N ALA A 36 -1.60 -33.04 14.83
CA ALA A 36 -1.23 -32.03 13.84
C ALA A 36 -0.24 -31.00 14.41
N ALA A 37 -0.44 -30.56 15.66
CA ALA A 37 0.49 -29.68 16.36
C ALA A 37 1.86 -30.36 16.53
N SER A 38 1.88 -31.57 17.08
CA SER A 38 3.12 -32.34 17.26
C SER A 38 3.82 -32.60 15.92
N SER A 39 3.09 -33.02 14.88
CA SER A 39 3.65 -33.25 13.55
C SER A 39 4.20 -31.97 12.92
N THR A 40 3.54 -30.83 13.15
CA THR A 40 4.02 -29.53 12.67
C THR A 40 5.31 -29.12 13.39
N VAL A 41 5.40 -29.31 14.70
CA VAL A 41 6.64 -29.08 15.47
C VAL A 41 7.78 -29.95 14.93
N GLU A 42 7.56 -31.26 14.74
CA GLU A 42 8.57 -32.16 14.17
C GLU A 42 8.99 -31.73 12.75
N GLY A 43 8.03 -31.26 11.93
CA GLY A 43 8.32 -30.67 10.63
C GLY A 43 9.28 -29.48 10.72
N VAL A 44 9.02 -28.53 11.63
CA VAL A 44 9.89 -27.35 11.84
C VAL A 44 11.25 -27.75 12.43
N LYS A 45 11.30 -28.68 13.39
CA LYS A 45 12.55 -29.23 13.93
C LYS A 45 13.43 -29.84 12.84
N ASN A 46 12.84 -30.57 11.89
CA ASN A 46 13.57 -31.11 10.75
C ASN A 46 14.16 -30.01 9.87
N LEU A 47 13.44 -28.90 9.66
CA LEU A 47 13.98 -27.72 8.95
C LEU A 47 15.16 -27.09 9.72
N PHE A 48 15.04 -26.96 11.05
CA PHE A 48 16.11 -26.44 11.91
C PHE A 48 17.35 -27.34 11.86
N GLY A 49 17.20 -28.66 11.95
CA GLY A 49 18.31 -29.61 11.84
C GLY A 49 18.98 -29.59 10.46
N MET A 50 18.22 -29.35 9.38
CA MET A 50 18.82 -29.09 8.06
C MET A 50 19.65 -27.80 8.07
N ALA A 51 19.13 -26.72 8.63
CA ALA A 51 19.87 -25.46 8.71
C ALA A 51 21.19 -25.61 9.48
N GLU A 52 21.17 -26.24 10.66
CA GLU A 52 22.38 -26.56 11.44
C GLU A 52 23.38 -27.40 10.64
N LYS A 53 22.92 -28.49 10.01
CA LYS A 53 23.76 -29.38 9.20
C LYS A 53 24.49 -28.63 8.07
N TYR A 54 23.80 -27.71 7.39
CA TYR A 54 24.35 -27.01 6.22
C TYR A 54 25.08 -25.71 6.56
N ALA A 55 24.91 -25.15 7.77
CA ALA A 55 25.52 -23.88 8.19
C ALA A 55 26.98 -24.01 8.66
N GLY A 56 27.55 -25.22 8.72
CA GLY A 56 28.96 -25.43 9.07
C GLY A 56 29.32 -25.00 10.50
N GLY A 57 28.38 -25.12 11.45
CA GLY A 57 28.57 -24.76 12.86
C GLY A 57 28.21 -23.31 13.22
N ASN A 58 27.79 -22.49 12.26
CA ASN A 58 27.33 -21.11 12.51
C ASN A 58 25.87 -21.04 13.00
N VAL A 59 25.17 -22.16 13.04
CA VAL A 59 23.79 -22.29 13.50
C VAL A 59 23.74 -23.50 14.42
N THR A 60 23.02 -23.36 15.53
CA THR A 60 22.88 -24.38 16.57
C THR A 60 21.40 -24.62 16.85
N VAL A 61 21.03 -25.89 17.03
CA VAL A 61 19.69 -26.28 17.46
C VAL A 61 19.76 -26.78 18.89
N GLU A 62 19.11 -26.06 19.79
CA GLU A 62 19.05 -26.40 21.20
C GLU A 62 17.64 -26.82 21.59
N THR A 63 17.54 -27.74 22.54
CA THR A 63 16.27 -28.09 23.16
C THR A 63 16.35 -27.77 24.65
N SER A 64 15.34 -27.05 25.14
CA SER A 64 15.23 -26.66 26.54
C SER A 64 13.80 -26.94 27.03
N ASN A 65 13.63 -26.94 28.36
CA ASN A 65 12.31 -27.04 28.98
C ASN A 65 11.91 -25.69 29.53
N VAL A 66 10.70 -25.25 29.21
CA VAL A 66 10.06 -24.06 29.79
C VAL A 66 8.76 -24.52 30.44
N GLY A 67 8.79 -24.69 31.76
CA GLY A 67 7.73 -25.42 32.47
C GLY A 67 7.63 -26.85 31.94
N ASP A 68 6.42 -27.25 31.53
CA ASP A 68 6.15 -28.57 30.95
C ASP A 68 6.34 -28.62 29.42
N ALA A 69 6.66 -27.49 28.77
CA ALA A 69 6.84 -27.42 27.33
C ALA A 69 8.29 -27.69 26.93
N VAL A 70 8.49 -28.57 25.94
CA VAL A 70 9.79 -28.81 25.31
C VAL A 70 9.95 -27.83 24.15
N VAL A 71 10.86 -26.88 24.28
CA VAL A 71 11.12 -25.84 23.30
C VAL A 71 12.35 -26.19 22.49
N THR A 72 12.24 -26.17 21.15
CA THR A 72 13.39 -26.29 20.26
C THR A 72 13.69 -24.94 19.63
N THR A 73 14.92 -24.46 19.82
CA THR A 73 15.38 -23.14 19.39
C THR A 73 16.51 -23.28 18.38
N LEU A 74 16.40 -22.53 17.28
CA LEU A 74 17.46 -22.30 16.31
C LEU A 74 18.15 -20.98 16.65
N THR A 75 19.44 -21.07 17.00
CA THR A 75 20.28 -19.91 17.33
C THR A 75 21.40 -19.78 16.31
N ALA A 76 21.62 -18.57 15.80
CA ALA A 76 22.71 -18.29 14.87
C ALA A 76 23.39 -16.96 15.24
N PRO A 77 24.68 -16.92 15.59
CA PRO A 77 25.39 -15.65 15.72
C PRO A 77 25.61 -14.97 14.35
N PRO A 78 25.52 -13.63 14.25
CA PRO A 78 25.11 -12.65 15.25
C PRO A 78 23.61 -12.27 15.12
N MET A 79 22.74 -13.22 14.72
CA MET A 79 21.33 -12.91 14.50
C MET A 79 20.63 -12.58 15.83
N PRO A 80 19.96 -11.43 15.91
CA PRO A 80 19.22 -11.03 17.12
C PRO A 80 17.92 -11.83 17.30
N GLN A 81 17.47 -12.55 16.26
CA GLN A 81 16.30 -13.42 16.31
C GLN A 81 16.69 -14.85 16.66
N GLN A 82 15.92 -15.47 17.55
CA GLN A 82 16.04 -16.88 17.93
C GLN A 82 14.73 -17.56 17.59
N LEU A 83 14.73 -18.36 16.52
CA LEU A 83 13.52 -19.05 16.09
C LEU A 83 13.24 -20.19 17.05
N ALA A 84 12.11 -20.18 17.73
CA ALA A 84 11.72 -21.18 18.70
C ALA A 84 10.39 -21.79 18.29
N VAL A 85 10.28 -23.10 18.47
CA VAL A 85 9.05 -23.86 18.22
C VAL A 85 8.76 -24.79 19.39
N THR A 86 7.48 -24.90 19.75
CA THR A 86 7.02 -25.88 20.74
C THR A 86 5.57 -26.27 20.49
N CYS A 87 5.11 -27.29 21.20
CA CYS A 87 3.73 -27.72 21.25
C CYS A 87 3.31 -27.77 22.72
N LEU A 88 2.16 -27.19 23.04
CA LEU A 88 1.51 -27.30 24.35
C LEU A 88 0.12 -27.88 24.15
N GLY A 89 -0.02 -29.18 24.33
CA GLY A 89 -1.28 -29.89 24.08
C GLY A 89 -1.68 -29.86 22.60
N ASP A 90 -2.74 -29.11 22.28
CA ASP A 90 -3.27 -28.92 20.93
C ASP A 90 -2.81 -27.59 20.29
N VAL A 91 -1.96 -26.81 20.99
CA VAL A 91 -1.47 -25.51 20.52
C VAL A 91 -0.04 -25.64 19.99
N PHE A 92 0.11 -25.35 18.70
CA PHE A 92 1.42 -25.12 18.09
C PHE A 92 1.87 -23.68 18.37
N VAL A 93 3.12 -23.50 18.81
CA VAL A 93 3.71 -22.20 19.12
C VAL A 93 4.97 -22.02 18.29
N PHE A 94 5.03 -20.92 17.55
CA PHE A 94 6.24 -20.45 16.87
C PHE A 94 6.56 -19.03 17.33
N CYS A 95 7.82 -18.78 17.65
CA CYS A 95 8.28 -17.47 18.09
C CYS A 95 9.64 -17.15 17.47
N THR A 96 9.96 -15.87 17.28
CA THR A 96 11.29 -15.43 16.84
C THR A 96 12.15 -14.87 17.98
N SER A 97 11.72 -15.06 19.23
CA SER A 97 12.39 -14.61 20.45
C SER A 97 12.17 -15.61 21.59
N SER A 98 13.25 -16.04 22.24
CA SER A 98 13.17 -16.94 23.39
C SER A 98 12.47 -16.30 24.58
N ASP A 99 12.71 -15.00 24.85
CA ASP A 99 12.04 -14.28 25.93
C ASP A 99 10.52 -14.19 25.70
N LEU A 100 10.13 -13.88 24.47
CA LEU A 100 8.71 -13.84 24.09
C LEU A 100 8.09 -15.24 24.13
N MET A 101 8.83 -16.29 23.74
CA MET A 101 8.40 -17.69 23.87
C MET A 101 8.14 -18.04 25.34
N THR A 102 9.10 -17.79 26.22
CA THR A 102 8.98 -18.09 27.66
C THR A 102 7.82 -17.34 28.29
N LYS A 103 7.68 -16.05 28.00
CA LYS A 103 6.55 -15.24 28.49
C LYS A 103 5.21 -15.80 27.99
N SER A 104 5.12 -16.15 26.71
CA SER A 104 3.89 -16.67 26.10
C SER A 104 3.48 -18.01 26.68
N LEU A 105 4.44 -18.92 26.90
CA LEU A 105 4.18 -20.21 27.55
C LEU A 105 3.76 -20.05 29.01
N GLY A 106 4.37 -19.10 29.73
CA GLY A 106 3.95 -18.75 31.08
C GLY A 106 2.50 -18.24 31.13
N MET A 107 2.11 -17.39 30.16
CA MET A 107 0.72 -16.91 30.04
C MET A 107 -0.25 -18.04 29.68
N LEU A 108 0.12 -18.94 28.77
CA LEU A 108 -0.73 -20.06 28.35
C LEU A 108 -0.97 -21.09 29.46
N THR A 109 0.03 -21.35 30.30
CA THR A 109 -0.03 -22.36 31.36
C THR A 109 -0.50 -21.81 32.71
N GLY A 110 -0.06 -20.60 33.08
CA GLY A 110 -0.37 -19.97 34.36
C GLY A 110 -1.64 -19.12 34.35
N GLY A 111 -2.12 -18.67 33.17
CA GLY A 111 -3.25 -17.75 33.06
C GLY A 111 -2.99 -16.36 33.65
N GLU A 112 -1.75 -16.07 34.04
CA GLU A 112 -1.34 -14.78 34.60
C GLU A 112 -0.98 -13.80 33.48
N GLY A 113 -1.45 -12.56 33.59
CA GLY A 113 -1.18 -11.49 32.63
C GLY A 113 -2.40 -10.64 32.35
N LYS A 114 -2.20 -9.47 31.73
CA LYS A 114 -3.31 -8.67 31.21
C LYS A 114 -3.62 -9.14 29.79
N SER A 115 -4.88 -9.42 29.52
CA SER A 115 -5.35 -9.68 28.17
C SER A 115 -5.24 -8.41 27.33
N LYS A 116 -5.02 -8.52 26.02
CA LYS A 116 -5.15 -7.36 25.14
C LYS A 116 -6.58 -6.82 25.13
N PHE A 117 -7.57 -7.69 25.38
CA PHE A 117 -8.97 -7.32 25.56
C PHE A 117 -9.23 -6.50 26.83
N ASP A 118 -8.28 -6.41 27.76
CA ASP A 118 -8.34 -5.51 28.92
C ASP A 118 -7.84 -4.09 28.58
N ASP A 119 -7.32 -3.84 27.36
CA ASP A 119 -6.90 -2.50 26.91
C ASP A 119 -8.15 -1.63 26.68
N PRO A 120 -8.34 -0.52 27.42
CA PRO A 120 -9.50 0.34 27.26
C PRO A 120 -9.62 0.94 25.86
N ARG A 121 -8.51 1.09 25.11
CA ARG A 121 -8.54 1.57 23.72
C ARG A 121 -9.16 0.53 22.79
N LEU A 122 -8.83 -0.75 22.96
CA LEU A 122 -9.47 -1.84 22.20
C LEU A 122 -10.95 -1.95 22.57
N ALA A 123 -11.27 -1.96 23.87
CA ALA A 123 -12.64 -2.06 24.35
C ALA A 123 -13.51 -0.88 23.87
N GLU A 124 -12.96 0.33 23.78
CA GLU A 124 -13.66 1.49 23.23
C GLU A 124 -13.86 1.35 21.71
N ALA A 125 -12.82 0.99 20.96
CA ALA A 125 -12.91 0.83 19.51
C ALA A 125 -13.97 -0.20 19.10
N LEU A 126 -14.04 -1.33 19.81
CA LEU A 126 -15.01 -2.39 19.53
C LEU A 126 -16.47 -1.96 19.74
N LYS A 127 -16.75 -0.86 20.47
CA LYS A 127 -18.12 -0.33 20.56
C LYS A 127 -18.58 0.37 19.28
N HIS A 128 -17.64 0.79 18.45
CA HIS A 128 -17.87 1.48 17.18
C HIS A 128 -17.82 0.53 15.98
N LEU A 129 -17.57 -0.75 16.23
CA LEU A 129 -17.41 -1.77 15.20
C LEU A 129 -18.51 -2.83 15.33
N PRO A 130 -18.86 -3.51 14.21
CA PRO A 130 -19.66 -4.73 14.26
C PRO A 130 -19.04 -5.79 15.16
N GLU A 131 -19.85 -6.76 15.57
CA GLU A 131 -19.34 -7.93 16.29
C GLU A 131 -18.35 -8.68 15.40
N ALA A 132 -17.17 -8.97 15.94
CA ALA A 132 -16.15 -9.73 15.22
C ALA A 132 -16.52 -11.22 15.23
N GLU A 133 -16.75 -11.79 14.05
CA GLU A 133 -17.02 -13.23 13.88
C GLU A 133 -15.73 -13.98 13.55
N ASP A 134 -14.93 -13.44 12.62
CA ASP A 134 -13.81 -14.16 12.01
C ASP A 134 -12.46 -13.74 12.60
N SER A 135 -12.23 -12.44 12.80
CA SER A 135 -10.94 -11.94 13.33
C SER A 135 -11.03 -10.58 14.00
N VAL A 136 -10.07 -10.32 14.89
CA VAL A 136 -9.82 -9.01 15.50
C VAL A 136 -8.33 -8.71 15.38
N VAL A 137 -7.99 -7.55 14.81
CA VAL A 137 -6.62 -7.05 14.69
C VAL A 137 -6.51 -5.72 15.44
N PHE A 138 -5.51 -5.60 16.32
CA PHE A 138 -5.18 -4.35 17.00
C PHE A 138 -3.79 -3.89 16.58
N PHE A 139 -3.71 -2.71 15.96
CA PHE A 139 -2.45 -2.05 15.64
C PHE A 139 -2.20 -0.89 16.61
N ASP A 140 -1.08 -0.96 17.35
CA ASP A 140 -0.67 0.08 18.31
C ASP A 140 0.35 1.04 17.68
N GLY A 141 -0.15 1.98 16.87
CA GLY A 141 0.69 2.97 16.20
C GLY A 141 1.57 3.74 17.19
N LYS A 142 1.00 4.17 18.31
CA LYS A 142 1.71 4.88 19.38
C LYS A 142 2.89 4.09 19.91
N THR A 143 2.69 2.82 20.28
CA THR A 143 3.77 1.97 20.80
C THR A 143 4.82 1.69 19.73
N MET A 144 4.40 1.46 18.48
CA MET A 144 5.33 1.26 17.36
C MET A 144 6.25 2.47 17.19
N PHE A 145 5.71 3.69 17.13
CA PHE A 145 6.53 4.90 16.98
C PHE A 145 7.36 5.22 18.23
N GLN A 146 6.86 4.94 19.44
CA GLN A 146 7.65 5.04 20.67
C GLN A 146 8.87 4.11 20.63
N ASN A 147 8.71 2.89 20.14
CA ASN A 147 9.82 1.97 19.98
C ASN A 147 10.79 2.48 18.90
N LEU A 148 10.28 2.96 17.75
CA LEU A 148 11.12 3.52 16.69
C LEU A 148 11.97 4.71 17.13
N ARG A 149 11.54 5.51 18.11
CA ARG A 149 12.37 6.59 18.69
C ARG A 149 13.67 6.09 19.33
N GLY A 150 13.77 4.80 19.68
CA GLY A 150 15.03 4.21 20.11
C GLY A 150 16.07 4.06 18.99
N PHE A 151 15.68 4.19 17.72
CA PHE A 151 16.55 3.97 16.57
C PHE A 151 17.74 4.94 16.52
N GLY A 152 17.53 6.18 16.97
CA GLY A 152 18.60 7.17 17.08
C GLY A 152 19.72 6.74 18.04
N ALA A 153 19.36 6.16 19.19
CA ALA A 153 20.33 5.63 20.15
C ALA A 153 21.11 4.45 19.55
N PHE A 154 20.41 3.55 18.85
CA PHE A 154 21.03 2.43 18.15
C PHE A 154 22.07 2.89 17.11
N ILE A 155 21.74 3.89 16.27
CA ILE A 155 22.69 4.44 15.28
C ILE A 155 23.95 4.98 15.97
N LYS A 156 23.79 5.72 17.08
CA LYS A 156 24.91 6.28 17.84
C LYS A 156 25.81 5.17 18.41
N GLU A 157 25.21 4.14 19.00
CA GLU A 157 25.96 2.99 19.53
C GLU A 157 26.70 2.23 18.42
N ALA A 158 26.05 2.00 17.28
CA ALA A 158 26.66 1.34 16.13
C ALA A 158 27.83 2.17 15.55
N ALA A 159 27.67 3.48 15.45
CA ALA A 159 28.74 4.39 15.03
C ALA A 159 29.89 4.41 16.04
N ALA A 160 29.60 4.45 17.35
CA ALA A 160 30.61 4.40 18.40
C ALA A 160 31.42 3.10 18.36
N ALA A 161 30.78 1.96 18.11
CA ALA A 161 31.44 0.67 17.94
C ALA A 161 32.43 0.64 16.75
N GLN A 162 32.21 1.50 15.74
CA GLN A 162 33.08 1.66 14.58
C GLN A 162 34.09 2.82 14.72
N GLY A 163 34.17 3.46 15.90
CA GLY A 163 35.07 4.58 16.17
C GLY A 163 34.54 5.96 15.76
N GLY A 164 33.26 6.06 15.38
CA GLY A 164 32.57 7.31 14.97
C GLY A 164 31.63 7.89 16.03
N GLY A 165 31.83 7.58 17.32
CA GLY A 165 30.88 7.90 18.39
C GLY A 165 30.60 9.40 18.61
N ASP A 166 31.56 10.26 18.26
CA ASP A 166 31.45 11.72 18.38
C ASP A 166 31.31 12.44 17.01
N ASP A 167 30.94 11.71 15.94
CA ASP A 167 30.79 12.29 14.61
C ASP A 167 29.53 13.18 14.55
N GLU A 168 29.72 14.47 14.30
CA GLU A 168 28.64 15.47 14.14
C GLU A 168 27.63 15.06 13.06
N ASN A 169 28.08 14.38 12.00
CA ASN A 169 27.21 13.90 10.93
C ASN A 169 26.26 12.79 11.43
N ILE A 170 26.72 11.95 12.36
CA ILE A 170 25.87 10.91 12.97
C ILE A 170 24.81 11.56 13.85
N GLN A 171 25.18 12.56 14.65
CA GLN A 171 24.19 13.29 15.46
C GLN A 171 23.15 13.97 14.57
N ARG A 172 23.57 14.62 13.48
CA ARG A 172 22.68 15.28 12.52
C ARG A 172 21.74 14.29 11.83
N LEU A 173 22.23 13.11 11.43
CA LEU A 173 21.41 12.06 10.85
C LEU A 173 20.32 11.61 11.85
N VAL A 174 20.69 11.42 13.11
CA VAL A 174 19.71 11.05 14.16
C VAL A 174 18.66 12.14 14.34
N ASP A 175 19.06 13.41 14.39
CA ASP A 175 18.11 14.52 14.52
C ASP A 175 17.11 14.56 13.35
N VAL A 176 17.56 14.27 12.13
CA VAL A 176 16.68 14.18 10.95
C VAL A 176 15.71 13.01 11.06
N ILE A 177 16.18 11.84 11.53
CA ILE A 177 15.31 10.68 11.75
C ILE A 177 14.25 10.99 12.80
N ASP A 178 14.63 11.63 13.92
CA ASP A 178 13.70 12.00 14.98
C ASP A 178 12.64 12.98 14.47
N ILE A 179 13.04 13.97 13.66
CA ILE A 179 12.10 14.88 12.97
C ILE A 179 11.11 14.10 12.10
N ILE A 180 11.60 13.18 11.26
CA ILE A 180 10.74 12.37 10.39
C ILE A 180 9.77 11.52 11.22
N LEU A 181 10.26 10.88 12.29
CA LEU A 181 9.45 10.05 13.17
C LEU A 181 8.34 10.86 13.85
N ASP A 182 8.65 12.08 14.32
CA ASP A 182 7.65 12.96 14.91
C ASP A 182 6.62 13.44 13.88
N ASP A 183 7.03 13.71 12.64
CA ASP A 183 6.13 14.10 11.56
C ASP A 183 5.17 12.98 11.15
N VAL A 184 5.58 11.70 11.22
CA VAL A 184 4.75 10.55 10.81
C VAL A 184 4.02 9.85 11.96
N SER A 185 4.40 10.11 13.22
CA SER A 185 3.82 9.49 14.42
C SER A 185 2.45 10.06 14.80
N ILE A 186 1.50 10.02 13.86
CA ILE A 186 0.17 10.62 14.03
C ILE A 186 -0.91 9.62 14.45
N LEU A 187 -0.65 8.32 14.40
CA LEU A 187 -1.64 7.29 14.72
C LEU A 187 -1.48 6.84 16.18
N ASP A 188 -2.58 6.85 16.97
CA ASP A 188 -2.61 6.20 18.28
C ASP A 188 -2.80 4.68 18.09
N TYR A 189 -3.93 4.29 17.52
CA TYR A 189 -4.23 2.89 17.24
C TYR A 189 -5.23 2.72 16.09
N GLU A 190 -5.28 1.52 15.52
CA GLU A 190 -6.34 1.06 14.63
C GLU A 190 -6.82 -0.32 15.08
N VAL A 191 -8.12 -0.52 15.18
CA VAL A 191 -8.74 -1.83 15.45
C VAL A 191 -9.52 -2.23 14.22
N THR A 192 -9.28 -3.43 13.71
CA THR A 192 -10.01 -4.02 12.59
C THR A 192 -10.74 -5.27 13.07
N VAL A 193 -12.00 -5.42 12.67
CA VAL A 193 -12.78 -6.65 12.84
C VAL A 193 -13.12 -7.22 11.46
N GLU A 194 -13.15 -8.54 11.36
CA GLU A 194 -13.63 -9.25 10.17
C GLU A 194 -14.82 -10.14 10.53
N TYR A 195 -15.76 -10.22 9.59
CA TYR A 195 -16.99 -11.00 9.71
C TYR A 195 -17.52 -11.37 8.33
N THR A 196 -18.33 -12.43 8.25
CA THR A 196 -18.80 -12.99 6.99
C THR A 196 -20.31 -12.95 6.91
N GLU A 197 -20.87 -12.34 5.86
CA GLU A 197 -22.31 -12.30 5.61
C GLU A 197 -22.66 -13.01 4.30
N GLY A 198 -23.02 -14.30 4.39
CA GLY A 198 -23.30 -15.11 3.21
C GLY A 198 -22.05 -15.31 2.36
N ASN A 199 -21.97 -14.66 1.20
CA ASN A 199 -20.78 -14.69 0.34
C ASN A 199 -20.03 -13.34 0.34
N LEU A 200 -20.19 -12.53 1.39
CA LEU A 200 -19.51 -11.25 1.55
C LEU A 200 -18.53 -11.36 2.71
N ASN A 201 -17.23 -11.27 2.42
CA ASN A 201 -16.22 -11.09 3.44
C ASN A 201 -16.15 -9.61 3.76
N ARG A 202 -16.39 -9.25 5.02
CA ARG A 202 -16.44 -7.86 5.47
C ARG A 202 -15.31 -7.58 6.44
N SER A 203 -14.81 -6.37 6.37
CA SER A 203 -13.88 -5.82 7.34
C SER A 203 -14.34 -4.42 7.73
N ALA A 204 -14.28 -4.12 9.01
CA ALA A 204 -14.53 -2.78 9.53
C ALA A 204 -13.39 -2.39 10.47
N ALA A 205 -12.83 -1.20 10.28
CA ALA A 205 -11.76 -0.68 11.10
C ALA A 205 -12.14 0.66 11.72
N TYR A 206 -11.76 0.85 12.97
CA TYR A 206 -11.85 2.10 13.71
C TYR A 206 -10.43 2.55 14.06
N GLY A 207 -10.03 3.70 13.52
CA GLY A 207 -8.74 4.29 13.79
C GLY A 207 -8.83 5.56 14.61
N LYS A 208 -7.82 5.81 15.44
CA LYS A 208 -7.68 7.02 16.25
C LYS A 208 -6.33 7.66 15.99
N LEU A 209 -6.33 8.93 15.63
CA LEU A 209 -5.12 9.74 15.55
C LEU A 209 -4.72 10.22 16.94
N LEU A 210 -3.43 10.48 17.12
CA LEU A 210 -2.83 10.93 18.37
C LEU A 210 -3.20 12.41 18.59
N ALA A 211 -3.80 12.73 19.73
CA ALA A 211 -4.14 14.11 20.08
C ALA A 211 -2.89 15.00 20.12
N GLY A 212 -3.01 16.27 19.70
CA GLY A 212 -1.90 17.23 19.70
C GLY A 212 -0.98 17.11 18.47
N THR A 213 -1.37 16.31 17.47
CA THR A 213 -0.61 16.14 16.22
C THR A 213 -1.19 16.94 15.06
N GLU A 214 -2.17 17.81 15.29
CA GLU A 214 -2.85 18.65 14.27
C GLU A 214 -1.82 19.44 13.45
N ASP A 215 -0.72 19.83 14.09
CA ASP A 215 0.34 20.59 13.47
C ASP A 215 1.43 19.75 12.77
N SER A 216 1.40 18.43 12.89
CA SER A 216 2.38 17.55 12.26
C SER A 216 2.26 17.58 10.74
N THR A 217 3.39 17.39 10.06
CA THR A 217 3.44 17.45 8.60
C THR A 217 2.54 16.40 7.97
N MET A 218 2.60 15.13 8.42
CA MET A 218 1.78 14.06 7.85
C MET A 218 0.28 14.34 8.03
N ARG A 219 -0.14 14.88 9.17
CA ARG A 219 -1.55 15.18 9.41
C ARG A 219 -2.05 16.29 8.49
N LYS A 220 -1.30 17.38 8.35
CA LYS A 220 -1.57 18.46 7.39
C LYS A 220 -1.63 17.97 5.95
N MET A 221 -0.78 17.02 5.58
CA MET A 221 -0.76 16.42 4.24
C MET A 221 -2.04 15.60 3.95
N LEU A 222 -2.59 14.91 4.94
CA LEU A 222 -3.76 14.03 4.79
C LEU A 222 -5.09 14.79 4.95
N GLU A 223 -5.13 15.82 5.78
CA GLU A 223 -6.35 16.60 6.10
C GLU A 223 -6.56 17.83 5.19
N SER A 224 -5.70 18.04 4.20
CA SER A 224 -5.79 19.22 3.32
C SER A 224 -6.93 19.16 2.30
N GLY A 225 -7.36 17.96 1.92
CA GLY A 225 -8.35 17.75 0.87
C GLY A 225 -9.79 17.79 1.40
N GLN A 226 -10.74 18.14 0.52
CA GLN A 226 -12.17 18.11 0.87
C GLN A 226 -12.79 16.72 0.61
N PRO A 227 -13.53 16.14 1.58
CA PRO A 227 -14.22 14.87 1.38
C PRO A 227 -15.26 14.90 0.24
N PHE A 228 -15.45 13.77 -0.43
CA PHE A 228 -16.35 13.67 -1.58
C PHE A 228 -17.81 13.47 -1.15
N ALA A 229 -18.55 14.56 -0.99
CA ALA A 229 -19.97 14.52 -0.60
C ALA A 229 -20.93 13.85 -1.62
N LYS A 230 -20.53 13.78 -2.90
CA LYS A 230 -21.31 13.17 -4.00
C LYS A 230 -20.42 12.29 -4.87
N TRP A 231 -19.71 11.36 -4.24
CA TRP A 231 -18.76 10.49 -4.92
C TRP A 231 -19.43 9.68 -6.06
N GLN A 232 -20.70 9.29 -5.91
CA GLN A 232 -21.45 8.48 -6.90
C GLN A 232 -21.56 9.18 -8.25
N ALA A 233 -21.69 10.51 -8.24
CA ALA A 233 -21.79 11.32 -9.45
C ALA A 233 -20.50 11.28 -10.28
N TRP A 234 -19.36 10.86 -9.73
CA TRP A 234 -18.11 10.71 -10.48
C TRP A 234 -18.03 9.40 -11.27
N VAL A 235 -18.88 8.41 -10.96
CA VAL A 235 -18.68 7.04 -11.42
C VAL A 235 -19.84 6.61 -12.31
N PRO A 236 -19.64 6.52 -13.63
CA PRO A 236 -20.64 5.99 -14.56
C PRO A 236 -20.99 4.52 -14.23
N ALA A 237 -22.22 4.10 -14.52
CA ALA A 237 -22.68 2.73 -14.29
C ALA A 237 -21.80 1.63 -14.95
N GLY A 238 -21.12 1.96 -16.05
CA GLY A 238 -20.23 1.05 -16.77
C GLY A 238 -18.80 0.97 -16.23
N ALA A 239 -18.51 1.53 -15.05
CA ALA A 239 -17.18 1.47 -14.45
C ALA A 239 -16.82 0.06 -13.95
N LEU A 240 -15.61 -0.41 -14.26
CA LEU A 240 -15.03 -1.64 -13.73
C LEU A 240 -14.29 -1.40 -12.42
N SER A 241 -13.64 -0.25 -12.30
CA SER A 241 -12.95 0.15 -11.07
C SER A 241 -12.96 1.67 -10.93
N TYR A 242 -12.87 2.14 -9.70
CA TYR A 242 -12.62 3.55 -9.40
C TYR A 242 -11.88 3.69 -8.07
N SER A 243 -11.18 4.81 -7.91
CA SER A 243 -10.53 5.21 -6.66
C SER A 243 -10.62 6.72 -6.54
N MET A 244 -11.19 7.20 -5.45
CA MET A 244 -11.29 8.62 -5.12
C MET A 244 -10.70 8.82 -3.73
N GLY A 245 -10.08 9.97 -3.51
CA GLY A 245 -9.62 10.33 -2.18
C GLY A 245 -9.24 11.80 -2.05
N THR A 246 -9.27 12.30 -0.81
CA THR A 246 -8.75 13.62 -0.42
C THR A 246 -7.25 13.74 -0.72
N GLY A 247 -6.56 12.61 -0.81
CA GLY A 247 -5.20 12.49 -1.31
C GLY A 247 -4.15 12.96 -0.33
N VAL A 248 -3.03 13.44 -0.87
CA VAL A 248 -1.88 13.89 -0.10
C VAL A 248 -1.38 15.20 -0.69
N ASN A 249 -1.34 16.25 0.12
CA ASN A 249 -0.76 17.53 -0.30
C ASN A 249 0.76 17.49 -0.23
N LEU A 250 1.39 17.29 -1.38
CA LEU A 250 2.85 17.19 -1.50
C LEU A 250 3.58 18.53 -1.29
N HIS A 251 2.90 19.66 -1.43
CA HIS A 251 3.50 20.97 -1.13
C HIS A 251 3.87 21.08 0.36
N VAL A 252 2.99 20.63 1.26
CA VAL A 252 3.27 20.60 2.71
C VAL A 252 4.50 19.75 3.03
N ALA A 253 4.63 18.57 2.39
CA ALA A 253 5.81 17.71 2.54
C ALA A 253 7.09 18.41 2.05
N TYR A 254 7.01 19.07 0.90
CA TYR A 254 8.12 19.80 0.31
C TYR A 254 8.58 20.95 1.20
N GLU A 255 7.67 21.79 1.70
CA GLU A 255 8.02 22.88 2.61
C GLU A 255 8.73 22.37 3.86
N ARG A 256 8.22 21.28 4.43
CA ARG A 256 8.86 20.64 5.59
C ARG A 256 10.27 20.14 5.27
N ILE A 257 10.44 19.41 4.18
CA ILE A 257 11.76 18.90 3.75
C ILE A 257 12.72 20.06 3.53
N MET A 258 12.30 21.11 2.83
CA MET A 258 13.14 22.28 2.56
C MET A 258 13.53 23.01 3.83
N SER A 259 12.62 23.10 4.81
CA SER A 259 12.92 23.66 6.13
C SER A 259 13.97 22.84 6.87
N VAL A 260 13.81 21.51 6.90
CA VAL A 260 14.76 20.60 7.58
C VAL A 260 16.14 20.66 6.90
N VAL A 261 16.19 20.66 5.57
CA VAL A 261 17.46 20.75 4.83
C VAL A 261 18.19 22.05 5.17
N LYS A 262 17.48 23.20 5.16
CA LYS A 262 18.09 24.50 5.47
C LYS A 262 18.56 24.60 6.92
N GLU A 263 17.81 24.01 7.86
CA GLU A 263 18.15 24.04 9.29
C GLU A 263 19.31 23.10 9.64
N LYS A 264 19.27 21.86 9.13
CA LYS A 264 20.22 20.81 9.52
C LYS A 264 21.45 20.72 8.63
N PHE A 265 21.37 21.14 7.37
CA PHE A 265 22.44 21.05 6.38
C PHE A 265 22.73 22.42 5.77
N PRO A 266 23.31 23.37 6.53
CA PRO A 266 23.61 24.70 6.02
C PRO A 266 24.55 24.69 4.81
N GLU A 267 25.38 23.66 4.65
CA GLU A 267 26.21 23.43 3.46
C GLU A 267 25.40 23.15 2.18
N ALA A 268 24.14 22.72 2.31
CA ALA A 268 23.25 22.51 1.18
C ALA A 268 22.72 23.84 0.60
N ASN A 269 22.88 24.98 1.28
CA ASN A 269 22.34 26.27 0.83
C ASN A 269 22.87 26.69 -0.55
N ASP A 270 24.15 26.43 -0.85
CA ASP A 270 24.71 26.71 -2.18
C ASP A 270 24.07 25.83 -3.26
N ALA A 271 23.85 24.55 -2.96
CA ALA A 271 23.17 23.62 -3.86
C ALA A 271 21.69 23.98 -4.04
N LEU A 272 21.01 24.44 -2.99
CA LEU A 272 19.64 24.94 -3.05
C LEU A 272 19.54 26.23 -3.88
N ALA A 273 20.51 27.13 -3.77
CA ALA A 273 20.57 28.34 -4.59
C ALA A 273 20.82 28.00 -6.06
N GLU A 274 21.71 27.04 -6.33
CA GLU A 274 21.93 26.54 -7.69
C GLU A 274 20.68 25.85 -8.25
N PHE A 275 19.96 25.08 -7.43
CA PHE A 275 18.68 24.48 -7.81
C PHE A 275 17.64 25.56 -8.16
N GLU A 276 17.53 26.63 -7.38
CA GLU A 276 16.67 27.77 -7.72
C GLU A 276 17.08 28.44 -9.03
N ARG A 277 18.38 28.66 -9.26
CA ARG A 277 18.89 29.21 -10.52
C ARG A 277 18.54 28.33 -11.72
N ILE A 278 18.60 27.00 -11.56
CA ILE A 278 18.19 26.06 -12.62
C ILE A 278 16.69 26.18 -12.87
N GLN A 279 15.86 26.27 -11.82
CA GLN A 279 14.41 26.46 -11.95
C GLN A 279 14.08 27.77 -12.68
N GLU A 280 14.79 28.87 -12.39
CA GLU A 280 14.66 30.15 -13.10
C GLU A 280 15.06 30.04 -14.57
N GLN A 281 16.19 29.37 -14.88
CA GLN A 281 16.66 29.17 -16.24
C GLN A 281 15.71 28.34 -17.08
N VAL A 282 15.18 27.27 -16.48
CA VAL A 282 14.18 26.40 -17.11
C VAL A 282 12.81 27.10 -17.09
N GLY A 283 12.59 28.12 -16.27
CA GLY A 283 11.31 28.81 -16.12
C GLY A 283 10.19 27.89 -15.62
N ILE A 284 10.54 26.94 -14.75
CA ILE A 284 9.65 25.97 -14.11
C ILE A 284 10.09 25.87 -12.65
N HIS A 285 9.21 26.24 -11.72
CA HIS A 285 9.44 26.11 -10.29
C HIS A 285 8.62 24.94 -9.76
N LEU A 286 9.30 23.94 -9.20
CA LEU A 286 8.69 22.71 -8.68
C LEU A 286 7.59 23.05 -7.68
N ASP A 287 7.89 23.88 -6.68
CA ASP A 287 6.93 24.19 -5.64
C ASP A 287 5.77 25.04 -6.16
N ARG A 288 6.08 26.25 -6.64
CA ARG A 288 5.09 27.25 -7.06
C ARG A 288 4.24 26.79 -8.23
N ASP A 289 4.85 26.18 -9.24
CA ASP A 289 4.14 25.88 -10.48
C ASP A 289 3.51 24.48 -10.46
N ILE A 290 4.10 23.52 -9.73
CA ILE A 290 3.62 22.12 -9.69
C ILE A 290 2.96 21.80 -8.35
N LEU A 291 3.70 21.80 -7.24
CA LEU A 291 3.18 21.27 -5.98
C LEU A 291 2.03 22.10 -5.40
N GLN A 292 2.14 23.43 -5.39
CA GLN A 292 1.07 24.33 -4.94
C GLN A 292 -0.16 24.27 -5.86
N SER A 293 -0.01 23.81 -7.10
CA SER A 293 -1.12 23.71 -8.04
C SER A 293 -2.04 22.52 -7.73
N PHE A 294 -1.65 21.57 -6.87
CA PHE A 294 -2.45 20.38 -6.56
C PHE A 294 -2.67 20.25 -5.04
N SER A 295 -3.93 20.31 -4.63
CA SER A 295 -4.35 20.18 -3.22
C SER A 295 -4.40 18.72 -2.72
N GLY A 296 -4.26 17.75 -3.63
CA GLY A 296 -4.15 16.32 -3.34
C GLY A 296 -5.36 15.49 -3.79
N GLU A 297 -6.56 16.08 -3.86
CA GLU A 297 -7.76 15.31 -4.17
C GLU A 297 -7.71 14.73 -5.58
N TYR A 298 -8.12 13.48 -5.72
CA TYR A 298 -8.11 12.79 -7.00
C TYR A 298 -9.34 11.89 -7.17
N ALA A 299 -9.66 11.62 -8.43
CA ALA A 299 -10.63 10.63 -8.86
C ALA A 299 -10.07 9.86 -10.05
N SER A 300 -10.02 8.54 -9.95
CA SER A 300 -9.62 7.62 -11.02
C SER A 300 -10.79 6.70 -11.33
N VAL A 301 -11.16 6.55 -12.60
CA VAL A 301 -12.26 5.71 -13.06
C VAL A 301 -11.81 4.91 -14.28
N THR A 302 -12.00 3.60 -14.26
CA THR A 302 -11.78 2.70 -15.40
C THR A 302 -13.11 2.12 -15.86
N LEU A 303 -13.39 2.19 -17.16
CA LEU A 303 -14.65 1.76 -17.78
C LEU A 303 -14.55 0.34 -18.36
N GLY A 304 -15.70 -0.25 -18.71
CA GLY A 304 -15.84 -1.59 -19.30
C GLY A 304 -14.98 -1.87 -20.53
N ASP A 305 -14.64 -0.84 -21.31
CA ASP A 305 -13.75 -0.94 -22.48
C ASP A 305 -12.27 -0.72 -22.14
N GLN A 306 -11.91 -0.75 -20.84
CA GLN A 306 -10.58 -0.48 -20.30
C GLN A 306 -10.07 0.95 -20.55
N SER A 307 -10.93 1.85 -21.03
CA SER A 307 -10.61 3.28 -21.03
C SER A 307 -10.65 3.83 -19.61
N SER A 308 -9.77 4.78 -19.29
CA SER A 308 -9.66 5.33 -17.95
C SER A 308 -9.60 6.85 -17.96
N VAL A 309 -10.02 7.42 -16.84
CA VAL A 309 -9.99 8.85 -16.55
C VAL A 309 -9.34 9.02 -15.20
N PHE A 310 -8.33 9.88 -15.14
CA PHE A 310 -7.72 10.37 -13.92
C PHE A 310 -7.99 11.88 -13.83
N ALA A 311 -8.59 12.31 -12.74
CA ALA A 311 -8.83 13.71 -12.42
C ALA A 311 -8.09 14.04 -11.12
N VAL A 312 -7.43 15.20 -11.08
CA VAL A 312 -6.79 15.72 -9.87
C VAL A 312 -7.21 17.18 -9.68
N ARG A 313 -7.47 17.57 -8.43
CA ARG A 313 -7.85 18.94 -8.09
C ARG A 313 -6.68 19.85 -8.41
N CYS A 314 -6.94 20.90 -9.21
CA CYS A 314 -5.90 21.74 -9.76
C CYS A 314 -6.29 23.22 -9.70
N GLU A 315 -5.52 24.02 -8.98
CA GLU A 315 -5.79 25.46 -8.81
C GLU A 315 -5.31 26.28 -10.02
N ASN A 316 -4.24 25.84 -10.69
CA ASN A 316 -3.62 26.57 -11.80
C ASN A 316 -3.56 25.72 -13.10
N PRO A 317 -4.70 25.25 -13.63
CA PRO A 317 -4.71 24.31 -14.75
C PRO A 317 -4.07 24.86 -16.03
N ASP A 318 -4.18 26.15 -16.30
CA ASP A 318 -3.59 26.77 -17.49
C ASP A 318 -2.05 26.77 -17.43
N ARG A 319 -1.47 27.02 -16.25
CA ARG A 319 -0.03 26.92 -16.03
C ARG A 319 0.43 25.48 -16.21
N ILE A 320 -0.27 24.51 -15.64
CA ILE A 320 0.06 23.08 -15.82
C ILE A 320 -0.02 22.68 -17.31
N ARG A 321 -1.04 23.12 -18.05
CA ARG A 321 -1.18 22.86 -19.48
C ARG A 321 -0.01 23.45 -20.27
N GLU A 322 0.39 24.69 -19.98
CA GLU A 322 1.57 25.32 -20.58
C GLU A 322 2.83 24.50 -20.32
N LEU A 323 3.07 24.09 -19.07
CA LEU A 323 4.22 23.28 -18.67
C LEU A 323 4.27 21.93 -19.39
N LEU A 324 3.13 21.26 -19.54
CA LEU A 324 3.05 19.99 -20.26
C LEU A 324 3.39 20.14 -21.75
N ARG A 325 2.93 21.22 -22.39
CA ARG A 325 3.32 21.51 -23.79
C ARG A 325 4.82 21.76 -23.91
N ARG A 326 5.38 22.57 -23.03
CA ARG A 326 6.84 22.84 -22.99
C ARG A 326 7.64 21.57 -22.74
N GLY A 327 7.18 20.71 -21.82
CA GLY A 327 7.77 19.40 -21.57
C GLY A 327 7.75 18.51 -22.81
N LEU A 328 6.62 18.48 -23.53
CA LEU A 328 6.51 17.74 -24.79
C LEU A 328 7.46 18.28 -25.88
N GLU A 329 7.57 19.60 -26.02
CA GLU A 329 8.50 20.25 -26.95
C GLU A 329 9.96 19.94 -26.64
N ALA A 330 10.32 19.91 -25.36
CA ALA A 330 11.65 19.50 -24.90
C ALA A 330 11.91 18.01 -25.20
N LEU A 331 10.95 17.13 -24.93
CA LEU A 331 11.04 15.71 -25.24
C LEU A 331 11.22 15.47 -26.75
N GLN A 332 10.57 16.25 -27.61
CA GLN A 332 10.76 16.17 -29.06
C GLN A 332 12.17 16.55 -29.54
N GLN A 333 13.02 17.15 -28.70
CA GLN A 333 14.43 17.38 -29.05
C GLN A 333 15.26 16.09 -28.99
N ILE A 334 14.77 15.05 -28.31
CA ILE A 334 15.40 13.73 -28.23
C ILE A 334 15.08 12.95 -29.52
N PRO A 335 16.09 12.53 -30.33
CA PRO A 335 15.85 11.90 -31.63
C PRO A 335 14.87 10.72 -31.61
N GLN A 336 14.98 9.87 -30.57
CA GLN A 336 14.12 8.69 -30.38
C GLN A 336 12.66 9.08 -30.14
N VAL A 337 12.40 10.17 -29.40
CA VAL A 337 11.03 10.65 -29.13
C VAL A 337 10.48 11.41 -30.32
N LYS A 338 11.32 12.19 -31.02
CA LYS A 338 10.92 12.90 -32.24
C LYS A 338 10.34 11.96 -33.29
N MET A 339 10.88 10.74 -33.39
CA MET A 339 10.35 9.68 -34.28
C MET A 339 8.91 9.28 -33.96
N LEU A 340 8.47 9.42 -32.71
CA LEU A 340 7.10 9.14 -32.29
C LEU A 340 6.09 10.21 -32.75
N GLN A 341 6.59 11.39 -33.17
CA GLN A 341 5.76 12.51 -33.67
C GLN A 341 4.62 12.91 -32.71
N LEU A 342 4.87 12.83 -31.40
CA LEU A 342 3.90 13.16 -30.35
C LEU A 342 3.53 14.64 -30.39
N LYS A 343 2.27 15.00 -30.56
CA LYS A 343 1.83 16.41 -30.52
C LYS A 343 0.49 16.56 -29.83
N PHE A 344 0.27 17.69 -29.15
CA PHE A 344 -1.05 18.09 -28.72
C PHE A 344 -1.82 18.72 -29.89
N ALA A 345 -3.10 18.37 -30.01
CA ALA A 345 -4.03 18.98 -30.93
C ALA A 345 -5.35 19.27 -30.19
N PRO A 346 -6.14 20.28 -30.57
CA PRO A 346 -7.46 20.50 -29.95
C PRO A 346 -8.34 19.25 -30.02
N CYS A 347 -8.97 18.88 -28.91
CA CYS A 347 -9.93 17.79 -28.87
C CYS A 347 -11.24 18.25 -29.53
N LYS A 348 -11.74 17.50 -30.52
CA LYS A 348 -12.94 17.89 -31.27
C LYS A 348 -14.25 17.69 -30.52
N SER A 349 -14.26 16.81 -29.53
CA SER A 349 -15.46 16.39 -28.81
C SER A 349 -15.55 16.94 -27.39
N LEU A 350 -14.49 17.60 -26.90
CA LEU A 350 -14.42 18.16 -25.56
C LEU A 350 -13.81 19.57 -25.64
N ASP A 351 -14.63 20.58 -25.43
CA ASP A 351 -14.18 21.97 -25.44
C ASP A 351 -13.17 22.23 -24.32
N GLY A 352 -12.07 22.93 -24.65
CA GLY A 352 -10.99 23.22 -23.70
C GLY A 352 -10.04 22.04 -23.41
N PHE A 353 -10.23 20.91 -24.09
CA PHE A 353 -9.34 19.76 -24.02
C PHE A 353 -8.40 19.69 -25.22
N GLU A 354 -7.25 19.08 -24.99
CA GLU A 354 -6.28 18.72 -26.00
C GLU A 354 -6.13 17.21 -26.07
N GLN A 355 -5.81 16.71 -27.24
CA GLN A 355 -5.58 15.31 -27.54
C GLN A 355 -4.10 15.12 -27.87
N LEU A 356 -3.44 14.21 -27.16
CA LEU A 356 -2.12 13.74 -27.51
C LEU A 356 -2.22 12.80 -28.71
N THR A 357 -1.54 13.15 -29.79
CA THR A 357 -1.58 12.39 -31.05
C THR A 357 -0.19 11.93 -31.43
N ALA A 358 -0.10 10.67 -31.87
CA ALA A 358 1.06 10.09 -32.54
C ALA A 358 0.57 8.98 -33.49
N PRO A 359 1.27 8.70 -34.61
CA PRO A 359 0.86 7.64 -35.54
C PRO A 359 0.64 6.28 -34.85
N MET A 360 1.55 5.89 -33.95
CA MET A 360 1.46 4.64 -33.21
C MET A 360 0.24 4.59 -32.26
N LEU A 361 -0.08 5.71 -31.61
CA LEU A 361 -1.24 5.80 -30.72
C LEU A 361 -2.55 5.68 -31.52
N ALA A 362 -2.61 6.36 -32.67
CA ALA A 362 -3.76 6.30 -33.57
C ALA A 362 -4.00 4.87 -34.11
N MET A 363 -2.94 4.11 -34.42
CA MET A 363 -3.05 2.71 -34.85
C MET A 363 -3.71 1.80 -33.82
N ASN A 364 -3.59 2.12 -32.53
CA ASN A 364 -4.18 1.34 -31.43
C ASN A 364 -5.46 1.97 -30.88
N ASN A 365 -6.00 3.00 -31.55
CA ASN A 365 -7.16 3.77 -31.09
C ASN A 365 -6.97 4.38 -29.68
N ILE A 366 -5.73 4.61 -29.26
CA ILE A 366 -5.39 5.26 -27.99
C ILE A 366 -5.25 6.75 -28.31
N MET A 367 -6.05 7.58 -27.66
CA MET A 367 -6.17 8.99 -27.97
C MET A 367 -6.25 9.79 -26.69
N PRO A 368 -5.14 9.85 -25.91
CA PRO A 368 -5.17 10.43 -24.59
C PRO A 368 -5.59 11.90 -24.69
N VAL A 369 -6.50 12.31 -23.82
CA VAL A 369 -6.98 13.69 -23.74
C VAL A 369 -6.58 14.29 -22.41
N ILE A 370 -6.27 15.58 -22.43
CA ILE A 370 -5.99 16.36 -21.25
C ILE A 370 -6.74 17.68 -21.31
N GLY A 371 -7.35 18.09 -20.21
CA GLY A 371 -8.07 19.36 -20.13
C GLY A 371 -8.43 19.68 -18.70
N ALA A 372 -9.03 20.84 -18.49
CA ALA A 372 -9.42 21.28 -17.17
C ALA A 372 -10.86 21.76 -17.18
N ARG A 373 -11.58 21.45 -16.10
CA ARG A 373 -12.98 21.82 -15.92
C ARG A 373 -13.29 21.88 -14.42
N ASP A 374 -14.01 22.91 -13.98
CA ASP A 374 -14.55 23.04 -12.61
C ASP A 374 -13.49 22.89 -11.49
N GLY A 375 -12.26 23.35 -11.74
CA GLY A 375 -11.12 23.26 -10.80
C GLY A 375 -10.42 21.90 -10.77
N TRP A 376 -10.65 21.05 -11.77
CA TRP A 376 -10.01 19.75 -11.91
C TRP A 376 -9.23 19.67 -13.22
N LEU A 377 -8.05 19.06 -13.17
CA LEU A 377 -7.29 18.65 -14.34
C LEU A 377 -7.62 17.19 -14.64
N TYR A 378 -8.12 16.92 -15.84
CA TYR A 378 -8.51 15.60 -16.31
C TYR A 378 -7.50 15.07 -17.32
N ILE A 379 -7.14 13.80 -17.18
CA ILE A 379 -6.35 13.01 -18.12
C ILE A 379 -7.16 11.75 -18.41
N GLY A 380 -7.63 11.59 -19.65
CA GLY A 380 -8.38 10.41 -20.07
C GLY A 380 -7.65 9.66 -21.18
N THR A 381 -7.82 8.34 -21.28
CA THR A 381 -7.28 7.58 -22.41
C THR A 381 -8.03 7.85 -23.72
N THR A 382 -9.29 8.30 -23.62
CA THR A 382 -10.11 8.78 -24.73
C THR A 382 -11.02 9.93 -24.30
N ALA A 383 -11.46 10.76 -25.25
CA ALA A 383 -12.46 11.80 -24.99
C ALA A 383 -13.82 11.24 -24.53
N LYS A 384 -14.20 10.07 -25.05
CA LYS A 384 -15.45 9.39 -24.69
C LYS A 384 -15.45 8.99 -23.21
N ALA A 385 -14.31 8.54 -22.68
CA ALA A 385 -14.18 8.17 -21.28
C ALA A 385 -14.41 9.38 -20.36
N VAL A 386 -13.75 10.51 -20.67
CA VAL A 386 -13.93 11.76 -19.91
C VAL A 386 -15.37 12.26 -20.03
N GLN A 387 -15.97 12.22 -21.22
CA GLN A 387 -17.37 12.59 -21.40
C GLN A 387 -18.31 11.72 -20.56
N SER A 388 -18.05 10.41 -20.45
CA SER A 388 -18.86 9.51 -19.64
C SER A 388 -18.86 9.92 -18.15
N VAL A 389 -17.69 10.32 -17.63
CA VAL A 389 -17.57 10.87 -16.27
C VAL A 389 -18.33 12.19 -16.15
N PHE A 390 -18.24 13.09 -17.14
CA PHE A 390 -18.99 14.35 -17.14
C PHE A 390 -20.51 14.13 -17.19
N ASP A 391 -20.98 13.16 -17.97
CA ASP A 391 -22.39 12.84 -18.08
C ASP A 391 -22.93 12.28 -16.76
N ALA A 392 -22.15 11.44 -16.08
CA ALA A 392 -22.46 10.96 -14.73
C ALA A 392 -22.50 12.12 -13.72
N GLN A 393 -21.51 13.03 -13.76
CA GLN A 393 -21.45 14.18 -12.86
C GLN A 393 -22.63 15.14 -13.05
N ALA A 394 -23.09 15.28 -14.29
CA ALA A 394 -24.26 16.06 -14.65
C ALA A 394 -25.59 15.36 -14.35
N GLY A 395 -25.58 14.09 -13.89
CA GLY A 395 -26.77 13.28 -13.68
C GLY A 395 -27.52 12.92 -14.96
N SER A 396 -26.82 12.94 -16.11
CA SER A 396 -27.39 12.65 -17.44
C SER A 396 -27.35 11.17 -17.81
N THR A 397 -26.61 10.36 -17.06
CA THR A 397 -26.49 8.90 -17.21
C THR A 397 -26.61 8.21 -15.86
N GLU A 398 -26.89 6.90 -15.89
CA GLU A 398 -26.85 6.07 -14.68
C GLU A 398 -25.43 6.02 -14.08
N THR A 399 -25.38 5.97 -12.75
CA THR A 399 -24.18 5.91 -11.91
C THR A 399 -23.95 4.50 -11.38
N ILE A 400 -22.76 4.19 -10.87
CA ILE A 400 -22.42 2.84 -10.39
C ILE A 400 -23.36 2.34 -9.28
N GLU A 401 -23.88 3.23 -8.44
CA GLU A 401 -24.77 2.90 -7.32
C GLU A 401 -26.09 2.23 -7.76
N THR A 402 -26.54 2.49 -8.99
CA THR A 402 -27.80 1.91 -9.50
C THR A 402 -27.63 0.49 -10.01
N THR A 403 -26.39 0.03 -10.20
CA THR A 403 -26.09 -1.29 -10.78
C THR A 403 -26.33 -2.42 -9.79
N ASP A 404 -26.72 -3.59 -10.30
CA ASP A 404 -26.89 -4.79 -9.47
C ASP A 404 -25.57 -5.24 -8.86
N ALA A 405 -24.45 -5.05 -9.56
CA ALA A 405 -23.12 -5.38 -9.05
C ALA A 405 -22.80 -4.60 -7.77
N PHE A 406 -23.05 -3.28 -7.77
CA PHE A 406 -22.85 -2.44 -6.59
C PHE A 406 -23.83 -2.79 -5.47
N LYS A 407 -25.12 -2.94 -5.79
CA LYS A 407 -26.16 -3.28 -4.80
C LYS A 407 -25.88 -4.59 -4.07
N ARG A 408 -25.28 -5.59 -4.74
CA ARG A 408 -24.88 -6.87 -4.12
C ARG A 408 -23.83 -6.74 -3.03
N LEU A 409 -23.03 -5.67 -3.02
CA LEU A 409 -22.06 -5.41 -1.95
C LEU A 409 -22.75 -5.07 -0.63
N ASN A 410 -24.01 -4.61 -0.67
CA ASN A 410 -24.81 -4.30 0.50
C ASN A 410 -24.02 -3.48 1.54
N LEU A 411 -23.35 -2.42 1.07
CA LEU A 411 -22.61 -1.45 1.88
C LEU A 411 -23.30 -0.10 1.76
N GLU A 412 -23.87 0.37 2.86
CA GLU A 412 -24.47 1.70 2.95
C GLU A 412 -23.37 2.74 3.12
N ILE A 413 -23.35 3.76 2.25
CA ILE A 413 -22.35 4.81 2.24
C ILE A 413 -23.08 6.14 2.32
N ASP A 414 -23.13 6.69 3.54
CA ASP A 414 -23.89 7.88 3.84
C ASP A 414 -22.95 9.06 4.07
N GLY A 415 -23.15 10.10 3.26
CA GLY A 415 -22.42 11.35 3.41
C GLY A 415 -21.06 11.38 2.71
N PRO A 416 -20.20 12.33 3.11
CA PRO A 416 -18.91 12.54 2.47
C PRO A 416 -17.90 11.45 2.83
N VAL A 417 -17.14 11.00 1.82
CA VAL A 417 -16.07 10.02 2.00
C VAL A 417 -14.70 10.69 1.86
N ASP A 418 -13.76 10.34 2.74
CA ASP A 418 -12.36 10.77 2.64
C ASP A 418 -11.66 9.99 1.53
N SER A 419 -11.97 8.70 1.42
CA SER A 419 -11.58 7.90 0.27
C SER A 419 -12.58 6.78 0.00
N ILE A 420 -12.69 6.41 -1.27
CA ILE A 420 -13.49 5.26 -1.70
C ILE A 420 -12.81 4.60 -2.89
N SER A 421 -12.72 3.28 -2.87
CA SER A 421 -12.23 2.50 -3.99
C SER A 421 -13.12 1.30 -4.24
N TYR A 422 -13.29 0.97 -5.51
CA TYR A 422 -14.00 -0.22 -5.97
C TYR A 422 -13.21 -0.86 -7.10
N SER A 423 -13.12 -2.18 -7.10
CA SER A 423 -12.56 -2.97 -8.19
C SER A 423 -13.48 -4.16 -8.45
N ASN A 424 -13.85 -4.35 -9.71
CA ASN A 424 -14.39 -5.61 -10.21
C ASN A 424 -13.23 -6.59 -10.41
N THR A 425 -12.81 -7.19 -9.30
CA THR A 425 -11.63 -8.06 -9.23
C THR A 425 -11.71 -9.23 -10.20
N ALA A 426 -12.91 -9.77 -10.47
CA ALA A 426 -13.07 -10.84 -11.44
C ALA A 426 -12.72 -10.40 -12.88
N GLU A 427 -13.19 -9.23 -13.30
CA GLU A 427 -12.84 -8.68 -14.61
C GLU A 427 -11.36 -8.27 -14.68
N ASP A 428 -10.81 -7.70 -13.61
CA ASP A 428 -9.38 -7.36 -13.53
C ASP A 428 -8.50 -8.62 -13.66
N ILE A 429 -8.85 -9.71 -12.96
CA ILE A 429 -8.18 -11.01 -13.06
C ILE A 429 -8.23 -11.56 -14.48
N ARG A 430 -9.40 -11.50 -15.13
CA ARG A 430 -9.57 -11.93 -16.53
C ARG A 430 -8.74 -11.07 -17.49
N GLY A 431 -8.74 -9.76 -17.28
CA GLY A 431 -7.95 -8.79 -18.03
C GLY A 431 -6.46 -9.05 -17.92
N ILE A 432 -5.94 -9.26 -16.71
CA ILE A 432 -4.54 -9.64 -16.46
C ILE A 432 -4.21 -10.96 -17.14
N ALA A 433 -5.05 -11.99 -16.98
CA ALA A 433 -4.82 -13.29 -17.61
C ALA A 433 -4.84 -13.20 -19.15
N GLN A 434 -5.71 -12.38 -19.73
CA GLN A 434 -5.74 -12.10 -21.17
C GLN A 434 -4.49 -11.33 -21.62
N ALA A 435 -4.06 -10.32 -20.86
CA ALA A 435 -2.85 -9.55 -21.14
C ALA A 435 -1.61 -10.46 -21.13
N LEU A 436 -1.45 -11.30 -20.09
CA LEU A 436 -0.37 -12.28 -19.98
C LEU A 436 -0.33 -13.27 -21.14
N ARG A 437 -1.50 -13.72 -21.63
CA ARG A 437 -1.60 -14.56 -22.84
C ARG A 437 -1.26 -13.79 -24.12
N SER A 438 -1.48 -12.47 -24.13
CA SER A 438 -1.19 -11.61 -25.28
C SER A 438 0.27 -11.15 -25.35
N VAL A 439 1.09 -11.42 -24.31
CA VAL A 439 2.49 -10.98 -24.27
C VAL A 439 3.33 -11.48 -25.45
N GLY A 440 2.96 -12.60 -26.07
CA GLY A 440 3.58 -13.07 -27.32
C GLY A 440 3.55 -12.03 -28.45
N SER A 441 2.58 -11.10 -28.44
CA SER A 441 2.47 -9.99 -29.40
C SER A 441 3.35 -8.78 -29.08
N ILE A 442 3.78 -8.63 -27.82
CA ILE A 442 4.61 -7.51 -27.34
C ILE A 442 6.10 -7.83 -27.51
N LEU A 443 6.46 -9.12 -27.64
CA LEU A 443 7.84 -9.57 -27.80
C LEU A 443 8.60 -8.86 -28.95
N PRO A 444 8.05 -8.71 -30.18
CA PRO A 444 8.74 -7.96 -31.24
C PRO A 444 9.01 -6.50 -30.89
N MET A 445 8.15 -5.86 -30.09
CA MET A 445 8.33 -4.48 -29.63
C MET A 445 9.44 -4.39 -28.58
N VAL A 446 9.47 -5.30 -27.60
CA VAL A 446 10.55 -5.39 -26.60
C VAL A 446 11.89 -5.63 -27.30
N MET A 447 11.90 -6.52 -28.29
CA MET A 447 13.07 -6.82 -29.12
C MET A 447 13.54 -5.61 -29.94
N ALA A 448 12.61 -4.82 -30.48
CA ALA A 448 12.94 -3.59 -31.20
C ALA A 448 13.48 -2.50 -30.26
N MET A 449 12.98 -2.40 -29.02
CA MET A 449 13.38 -1.40 -28.03
C MET A 449 14.70 -1.74 -27.32
N ALA A 450 15.00 -3.01 -27.11
CA ALA A 450 16.28 -3.46 -26.55
C ALA A 450 17.50 -3.11 -27.44
N GLY A 451 17.23 -2.60 -28.65
CA GLY A 451 18.24 -2.36 -29.68
C GLY A 451 18.70 -3.70 -30.26
N GLY A 452 18.97 -3.74 -31.56
CA GLY A 452 19.42 -4.97 -32.26
C GLY A 452 20.78 -5.53 -31.80
N ASN A 453 21.28 -5.15 -30.63
CA ASN A 453 22.58 -5.52 -30.08
C ASN A 453 22.50 -6.63 -29.01
N MET A 454 21.32 -7.04 -28.54
CA MET A 454 21.21 -8.23 -27.69
C MET A 454 21.38 -9.48 -28.55
N ASN A 455 22.34 -10.34 -28.19
CA ASN A 455 22.48 -11.62 -28.87
C ASN A 455 21.36 -12.58 -28.44
N GLN A 456 21.21 -13.69 -29.15
CA GLN A 456 20.15 -14.67 -28.87
C GLN A 456 20.28 -15.33 -27.49
N GLU A 457 21.51 -15.44 -26.95
CA GLU A 457 21.77 -16.04 -25.64
C GLU A 457 21.28 -15.13 -24.50
N ASP A 458 21.48 -13.81 -24.62
CA ASP A 458 21.02 -12.81 -23.64
C ASP A 458 19.48 -12.74 -23.58
N LEU A 459 18.81 -13.13 -24.66
CA LEU A 459 17.35 -13.14 -24.76
C LEU A 459 16.73 -14.44 -24.23
N LYS A 460 17.50 -15.51 -24.07
CA LYS A 460 16.97 -16.81 -23.66
C LYS A 460 16.29 -16.77 -22.29
N PRO A 461 16.85 -16.15 -21.24
CA PRO A 461 16.17 -16.03 -19.94
C PRO A 461 14.86 -15.24 -20.04
N ILE A 462 14.84 -14.17 -20.86
CA ILE A 462 13.64 -13.37 -21.09
C ILE A 462 12.59 -14.23 -21.79
N GLN A 463 12.96 -14.97 -22.83
CA GLN A 463 12.06 -15.89 -23.54
C GLN A 463 11.52 -16.98 -22.61
N GLU A 464 12.35 -17.55 -21.73
CA GLU A 464 11.93 -18.57 -20.76
C GLU A 464 10.93 -18.00 -19.75
N VAL A 465 11.18 -16.81 -19.19
CA VAL A 465 10.22 -16.14 -18.29
C VAL A 465 8.92 -15.82 -19.03
N LEU A 466 9.00 -15.29 -20.24
CA LEU A 466 7.83 -14.97 -21.07
C LEU A 466 7.02 -16.23 -21.43
N ALA A 467 7.69 -17.38 -21.61
CA ALA A 467 7.05 -18.66 -21.88
C ALA A 467 6.29 -19.23 -20.66
N LEU A 468 6.63 -18.80 -19.44
CA LEU A 468 5.90 -19.20 -18.22
C LEU A 468 4.63 -18.37 -18.00
N LEU A 469 4.51 -17.18 -18.60
CA LEU A 469 3.37 -16.28 -18.38
C LEU A 469 2.00 -16.92 -18.68
N PRO A 470 1.82 -17.76 -19.73
CA PRO A 470 0.55 -18.45 -19.95
C PRO A 470 0.16 -19.41 -18.82
N ASP A 471 1.12 -20.08 -18.17
CA ASP A 471 0.83 -20.96 -17.04
C ASP A 471 0.54 -20.18 -15.77
N ILE A 472 1.23 -19.05 -15.56
CA ILE A 472 0.90 -18.08 -14.51
C ILE A 472 -0.52 -17.53 -14.73
N ALA A 473 -0.90 -17.21 -15.97
CA ALA A 473 -2.25 -16.75 -16.29
C ALA A 473 -3.33 -17.78 -15.90
N LYS A 474 -3.11 -19.08 -16.16
CA LYS A 474 -4.04 -20.15 -15.72
C LYS A 474 -4.18 -20.23 -14.21
N ILE A 475 -3.13 -19.91 -13.46
CA ILE A 475 -3.18 -19.87 -11.99
C ILE A 475 -3.97 -18.65 -11.55
N ILE A 476 -3.69 -17.48 -12.14
CA ILE A 476 -4.41 -16.22 -11.86
C ILE A 476 -5.91 -16.37 -12.12
N GLU A 477 -6.31 -17.02 -13.21
CA GLU A 477 -7.72 -17.28 -13.51
C GLU A 477 -8.45 -18.08 -12.43
N LYS A 478 -7.76 -18.89 -11.63
CA LYS A 478 -8.39 -19.63 -10.52
C LYS A 478 -8.78 -18.75 -9.35
N PHE A 479 -8.35 -17.49 -9.34
CA PHE A 479 -8.74 -16.50 -8.33
C PHE A 479 -9.98 -15.71 -8.74
N ASP A 480 -10.64 -16.05 -9.85
CA ASP A 480 -11.84 -15.36 -10.34
C ASP A 480 -13.09 -15.51 -9.44
N PHE A 481 -12.95 -16.20 -8.30
CA PHE A 481 -13.94 -16.26 -7.24
C PHE A 481 -14.03 -14.96 -6.43
N PHE A 482 -13.03 -14.08 -6.47
CA PHE A 482 -13.17 -12.71 -5.96
C PHE A 482 -13.93 -11.88 -7.00
N GLU A 483 -15.19 -11.55 -6.75
CA GLU A 483 -16.02 -10.83 -7.72
C GLU A 483 -15.70 -9.34 -7.72
N ALA A 484 -15.81 -8.71 -6.56
CA ALA A 484 -15.57 -7.29 -6.41
C ALA A 484 -15.17 -6.95 -4.98
N THR A 485 -14.38 -5.89 -4.84
CA THR A 485 -14.04 -5.31 -3.53
C THR A 485 -14.36 -3.83 -3.55
N ILE A 486 -15.02 -3.35 -2.49
CA ILE A 486 -15.19 -1.93 -2.20
C ILE A 486 -14.55 -1.62 -0.86
N THR A 487 -13.84 -0.49 -0.76
CA THR A 487 -13.32 0.06 0.49
C THR A 487 -13.73 1.51 0.59
N VAL A 488 -14.23 1.91 1.75
CA VAL A 488 -14.67 3.27 2.06
C VAL A 488 -13.97 3.71 3.33
N ASN A 489 -13.47 4.94 3.35
CA ASN A 489 -12.94 5.60 4.54
C ASN A 489 -13.73 6.89 4.79
N GLU A 490 -14.21 7.06 6.02
CA GLU A 490 -15.02 8.19 6.46
C GLU A 490 -14.50 8.70 7.81
N ALA A 491 -14.79 9.96 8.10
CA ALA A 491 -14.59 10.51 9.44
C ALA A 491 -15.41 9.71 10.46
N GLY A 492 -14.79 9.40 11.60
CA GLY A 492 -15.47 8.73 12.71
C GLY A 492 -16.34 9.69 13.51
N GLU A 493 -17.20 9.14 14.38
CA GLU A 493 -18.09 9.95 15.23
C GLU A 493 -17.35 10.80 16.27
N GLN A 494 -16.11 10.42 16.60
CA GLN A 494 -15.28 11.13 17.55
C GLN A 494 -14.27 12.03 16.83
N PRO A 495 -13.84 13.16 17.42
CA PRO A 495 -12.74 13.95 16.89
C PRO A 495 -11.51 13.07 16.67
N ASP A 496 -10.75 13.30 15.61
CA ASP A 496 -9.51 12.57 15.33
C ASP A 496 -9.69 11.05 15.17
N SER A 497 -10.88 10.57 14.82
CA SER A 497 -11.10 9.18 14.43
C SER A 497 -11.58 9.04 12.99
N TYR A 498 -11.38 7.84 12.45
CA TYR A 498 -11.88 7.44 11.13
C TYR A 498 -12.46 6.03 11.21
N VAL A 499 -13.38 5.74 10.29
CA VAL A 499 -13.95 4.41 10.09
C VAL A 499 -13.65 3.97 8.67
N ARG A 500 -13.05 2.79 8.53
CA ARG A 500 -12.82 2.14 7.24
C ARG A 500 -13.70 0.91 7.11
N ARG A 501 -14.44 0.77 6.02
CA ARG A 501 -15.31 -0.38 5.75
C ARG A 501 -14.91 -0.98 4.43
N THR A 502 -14.66 -2.28 4.42
CA THR A 502 -14.32 -3.05 3.23
C THR A 502 -15.30 -4.20 3.07
N VAL A 503 -15.79 -4.40 1.85
CA VAL A 503 -16.59 -5.57 1.48
C VAL A 503 -15.95 -6.22 0.27
N THR A 504 -15.69 -7.51 0.37
CA THR A 504 -15.24 -8.35 -0.74
C THR A 504 -16.31 -9.39 -1.04
N ALA A 505 -16.91 -9.28 -2.21
CA ALA A 505 -17.87 -10.25 -2.72
C ALA A 505 -17.14 -11.49 -3.25
N ILE A 506 -17.53 -12.66 -2.72
CA ILE A 506 -17.05 -13.96 -3.13
C ILE A 506 -18.11 -14.61 -4.01
N ARG A 507 -17.70 -15.21 -5.13
CA ARG A 507 -18.60 -15.99 -5.97
C ARG A 507 -19.01 -17.25 -5.21
N PRO A 508 -20.31 -17.54 -5.08
CA PRO A 508 -20.75 -18.81 -4.51
C PRO A 508 -20.17 -19.97 -5.35
N PRO A 509 -19.79 -21.09 -4.72
CA PRO A 509 -19.38 -22.27 -5.47
C PRO A 509 -20.53 -22.66 -6.40
N ALA A 510 -20.22 -22.89 -7.69
CA ALA A 510 -21.19 -23.43 -8.62
C ALA A 510 -21.68 -24.76 -8.03
N ASN A 511 -23.00 -24.88 -7.77
CA ASN A 511 -23.64 -26.03 -7.11
C ASN A 511 -22.87 -27.33 -7.35
N MET A 512 -22.10 -27.79 -6.35
CA MET A 512 -21.36 -29.04 -6.41
C MET A 512 -22.29 -30.24 -6.36
#